data_AF-A0A1E5T7D2-F1
#
_entry.id   AF-A0A1E5T7D2-F1
#
_cell.length_a   1.000
_cell.length_b   1.000
_cell.length_c   1.000
_cell.angle_alpha   90.00
_cell.angle_beta   90.00
_cell.angle_gamma   90.00
#
_symmetry.space_group_name_H-M   'P 1'
#
loop_
_entity.id
_entity.type
_entity.pdbx_description
1 polymer ?
#
loop_
_entity_poly.entity_id
_entity_poly.type
_entity_poly.pdbx_seq_one_letter_code
_entity_poly.pdbx_strand_id
1 'polypeptide(L)'
;MTTFRALERTGSFMGLRNYTVNGDFTLSENGDNLELTFSSNFQSSNGPGLFVYLSNNSTRVTGGIELGQLSANSGTQTYIISRQNAELDTYNHVIIYCKPFGVAFGTGEFDN
;
A
#
# COMPACT_ATOMS: atom_id res chain seq x y z
N MET A 1 -21.85 -18.56 17.11
CA MET A 1 -21.81 -17.43 16.14
C MET A 1 -20.43 -17.43 15.56
N THR A 2 -20.28 -17.84 14.31
CA THR A 2 -18.98 -17.93 13.64
C THR A 2 -18.53 -16.51 13.35
N THR A 3 -17.58 -16.01 14.14
CA THR A 3 -16.89 -14.75 13.83
C THR A 3 -16.28 -14.92 12.45
N PHE A 4 -16.83 -14.23 11.44
CA PHE A 4 -16.10 -13.94 10.22
C PHE A 4 -14.86 -13.19 10.68
N ARG A 5 -13.70 -13.86 10.73
CA ARG A 5 -12.43 -13.15 10.81
C ARG A 5 -12.34 -12.43 9.49
N ALA A 6 -12.69 -11.14 9.47
CA ALA A 6 -12.24 -10.27 8.40
C ALA A 6 -10.72 -10.49 8.34
N LEU A 7 -10.23 -11.03 7.23
CA LEU A 7 -8.80 -11.13 7.03
C LEU A 7 -8.35 -9.68 6.80
N GLU A 8 -7.79 -9.10 7.83
CA GLU A 8 -7.27 -7.74 7.81
C GLU A 8 -5.79 -7.79 8.17
N ARG A 9 -4.98 -7.16 7.31
CA ARG A 9 -3.54 -7.05 7.50
C ARG A 9 -3.21 -5.59 7.70
N THR A 10 -2.43 -5.30 8.72
CA THR A 10 -1.96 -3.94 8.99
C THR A 10 -0.48 -3.86 8.72
N GLY A 11 0.01 -2.66 8.46
CA GLY A 11 1.42 -2.41 8.24
C GLY A 11 1.73 -0.94 8.39
N SER A 12 3.02 -0.63 8.38
CA SER A 12 3.50 0.74 8.50
C SER A 12 4.42 1.06 7.33
N PHE A 13 4.21 2.21 6.70
CA PHE A 13 5.12 2.72 5.69
C PHE A 13 6.43 3.15 6.32
N MET A 14 7.50 2.89 5.60
CA MET A 14 8.86 3.25 5.92
C MET A 14 9.49 3.96 4.73
N GLY A 15 10.06 5.13 5.00
CA GLY A 15 10.75 5.95 4.01
C GLY A 15 12.01 5.26 3.54
N LEU A 16 12.26 5.31 2.23
CA LEU A 16 13.47 4.78 1.64
C LEU A 16 14.45 5.91 1.32
N ARG A 17 15.74 5.63 1.52
CA ARG A 17 16.86 6.56 1.20
C ARG A 17 16.77 7.87 1.98
N ASN A 18 16.38 8.96 1.30
CA ASN A 18 16.28 10.33 1.83
C ASN A 18 14.84 10.86 1.77
N TYR A 19 13.87 10.00 1.46
CA TYR A 19 12.46 10.38 1.42
C TYR A 19 11.80 10.05 2.75
N THR A 20 10.99 10.98 3.24
CA THR A 20 10.14 10.74 4.39
C THR A 20 8.85 10.12 3.89
N VAL A 21 8.62 8.86 4.23
CA VAL A 21 7.33 8.18 4.05
C VAL A 21 7.04 7.41 5.33
N ASN A 22 5.99 7.76 6.05
CA ASN A 22 5.61 7.12 7.30
C ASN A 22 4.10 7.04 7.41
N GLY A 23 3.63 6.22 8.33
CA GLY A 23 2.23 6.09 8.70
C GLY A 23 1.65 4.73 8.35
N ASP A 24 0.47 4.46 8.87
CA ASP A 24 -0.05 3.11 8.91
C ASP A 24 -1.02 2.86 7.76
N PHE A 25 -1.17 1.59 7.39
CA PHE A 25 -2.17 1.14 6.43
C PHE A 25 -2.77 -0.18 6.90
N THR A 26 -4.01 -0.39 6.48
CA THR A 26 -4.82 -1.56 6.79
C THR A 26 -5.41 -2.05 5.49
N LEU A 27 -5.12 -3.28 5.13
CA LEU A 27 -5.75 -4.00 4.04
C LEU A 27 -6.83 -4.89 4.64
N SER A 28 -8.09 -4.66 4.31
CA SER A 28 -9.20 -5.50 4.76
C SER A 28 -9.86 -6.22 3.59
N GLU A 29 -10.37 -7.41 3.88
CA GLU A 29 -11.25 -8.13 2.97
C GLU A 29 -12.68 -7.60 3.03
N ASN A 30 -13.16 -7.05 1.91
CA ASN A 30 -14.54 -6.61 1.74
C ASN A 30 -15.23 -7.46 0.66
N GLY A 31 -15.65 -8.67 1.07
CA GLY A 31 -16.29 -9.64 0.19
C GLY A 31 -15.36 -10.11 -0.94
N ASP A 32 -15.71 -9.78 -2.18
CA ASP A 32 -14.94 -10.11 -3.39
C ASP A 32 -13.79 -9.12 -3.70
N ASN A 33 -13.62 -8.07 -2.90
CA ASN A 33 -12.57 -7.07 -3.07
C ASN A 33 -11.72 -6.92 -1.81
N LEU A 34 -10.51 -6.41 -1.98
CA LEU A 34 -9.66 -5.93 -0.90
C LEU A 34 -9.72 -4.42 -0.84
N GLU A 35 -9.70 -3.89 0.38
CA GLU A 35 -9.73 -2.46 0.63
C GLU A 35 -8.47 -2.06 1.41
N LEU A 36 -7.55 -1.38 0.75
CA LEU A 36 -6.34 -0.85 1.36
C LEU A 36 -6.60 0.58 1.84
N THR A 37 -6.82 0.74 3.13
CA THR A 37 -7.07 2.02 3.79
C THR A 37 -5.82 2.50 4.51
N PHE A 38 -5.38 3.70 4.19
CA PHE A 38 -4.24 4.37 4.82
C PHE A 38 -4.76 5.17 6.00
N SER A 39 -4.05 5.13 7.12
CA SER A 39 -4.38 5.92 8.30
C SER A 39 -4.15 7.41 8.07
N SER A 40 -4.80 8.24 8.89
CA SER A 40 -4.60 9.70 8.89
C SER A 40 -3.16 10.12 9.22
N ASN A 41 -2.39 9.25 9.89
CA ASN A 41 -0.97 9.44 10.17
C ASN A 41 -0.07 9.21 8.94
N PHE A 42 -0.63 8.80 7.80
CA PHE A 42 0.12 8.67 6.56
C PHE A 42 0.67 10.03 6.12
N GLN A 43 1.97 10.04 5.86
CA GLN A 43 2.72 11.17 5.35
C GLN A 43 3.81 10.68 4.41
N SER A 44 3.87 11.27 3.23
CA SER A 44 4.85 11.01 2.18
C SER A 44 5.48 12.31 1.71
N SER A 45 6.68 12.22 1.17
CA SER A 45 7.36 13.36 0.53
C SER A 45 6.61 13.75 -0.74
N ASN A 46 6.52 15.05 -1.03
CA ASN A 46 5.85 15.54 -2.23
C ASN A 46 6.52 14.98 -3.50
N GLY A 47 5.75 14.26 -4.30
CA GLY A 47 6.15 13.80 -5.63
C GLY A 47 5.09 14.18 -6.68
N PRO A 48 5.50 14.54 -7.92
CA PRO A 48 4.57 14.92 -8.99
C PRO A 48 3.76 13.76 -9.56
N GLY A 49 4.08 12.51 -9.19
CA GLY A 49 3.37 11.32 -9.64
C GLY A 49 3.72 10.11 -8.77
N LEU A 50 3.20 10.09 -7.55
CA LEU A 50 3.32 8.94 -6.66
C LEU A 50 2.21 7.94 -6.97
N PHE A 51 2.58 6.66 -7.00
CA PHE A 51 1.67 5.55 -7.26
C PHE A 51 1.85 4.50 -6.18
N VAL A 52 0.75 3.88 -5.80
CA VAL A 52 0.72 2.78 -4.84
C VAL A 52 0.80 1.47 -5.62
N TYR A 53 1.78 0.66 -5.27
CA TYR A 53 1.97 -0.68 -5.83
C TYR A 53 1.94 -1.71 -4.71
N LEU A 54 1.41 -2.89 -4.99
CA LEU A 54 1.60 -4.07 -4.14
C LEU A 54 2.66 -4.97 -4.77
N SER A 55 3.61 -5.43 -3.97
CA SER A 55 4.69 -6.30 -4.42
C SER A 55 5.14 -7.24 -3.30
N ASN A 56 5.89 -8.27 -3.65
CA ASN A 56 6.58 -9.15 -2.69
C ASN A 56 8.01 -8.71 -2.40
N ASN A 57 8.37 -7.50 -2.82
CA ASN A 57 9.68 -6.91 -2.61
C ASN A 57 9.52 -5.58 -1.91
N SER A 58 10.53 -5.19 -1.13
CA SER A 58 10.55 -3.90 -0.42
C SER A 58 10.85 -2.68 -1.30
N THR A 59 11.35 -2.88 -2.52
CA THR A 59 11.80 -1.75 -3.37
C THR A 59 11.47 -1.91 -4.85
N ARG A 60 11.10 -3.13 -5.26
CA ARG A 60 10.84 -3.47 -6.67
C ARG A 60 9.36 -3.65 -6.90
N VAL A 61 8.81 -2.89 -7.85
CA VAL A 61 7.44 -3.05 -8.35
C VAL A 61 7.34 -4.15 -9.42
N THR A 62 8.45 -4.82 -9.76
CA THR A 62 8.48 -5.90 -10.76
C THR A 62 7.70 -7.12 -10.26
N GLY A 63 6.66 -7.52 -11.00
CA GLY A 63 5.74 -8.58 -10.58
C GLY A 63 4.68 -8.13 -9.56
N GLY A 64 4.68 -6.84 -9.21
CA GLY A 64 3.64 -6.21 -8.41
C GLY A 64 2.47 -5.71 -9.25
N ILE A 65 1.37 -5.38 -8.58
CA ILE A 65 0.21 -4.72 -9.20
C ILE A 65 0.18 -3.23 -8.87
N GLU A 66 -0.22 -2.42 -9.85
CA GLU A 66 -0.51 -0.99 -9.64
C GLU A 66 -1.92 -0.86 -9.06
N LEU A 67 -2.06 -0.23 -7.90
CA LEU A 67 -3.38 0.07 -7.35
C LEU A 67 -3.94 1.36 -7.92
N GLY A 68 -3.06 2.35 -8.11
CA GLY A 68 -3.43 3.66 -8.63
C GLY A 68 -2.50 4.76 -8.17
N GLN A 69 -2.81 5.98 -8.60
CA GLN A 69 -2.10 7.17 -8.18
C GLN A 69 -2.45 7.52 -6.74
N LEU A 70 -1.44 7.96 -5.99
CA LEU A 70 -1.60 8.49 -4.65
C LEU A 70 -2.52 9.71 -4.69
N SER A 71 -3.67 9.66 -4.02
CA SER A 71 -4.62 10.78 -3.99
C SER A 71 -4.05 11.98 -3.22
N ALA A 72 -3.38 11.71 -2.08
CA ALA A 72 -2.77 12.74 -1.27
C ALA A 72 -1.41 12.27 -0.71
N ASN A 73 -0.47 13.20 -0.59
CA ASN A 73 0.81 12.94 0.08
C ASN A 73 0.65 12.79 1.60
N SER A 74 -0.51 13.09 2.16
CA SER A 74 -0.79 12.90 3.58
C SER A 74 -2.28 12.72 3.82
N GLY A 75 -2.60 12.07 4.94
CA GLY A 75 -3.97 11.80 5.37
C GLY A 75 -4.53 10.47 4.88
N THR A 76 -5.81 10.26 5.21
CA THR A 76 -6.51 9.00 4.96
C THR A 76 -6.88 8.87 3.48
N GLN A 77 -6.65 7.70 2.92
CA GLN A 77 -7.01 7.36 1.55
C GLN A 77 -7.26 5.87 1.43
N THR A 78 -8.13 5.48 0.51
CA THR A 78 -8.58 4.09 0.37
C THR A 78 -8.46 3.65 -1.08
N TYR A 79 -7.91 2.45 -1.28
CA TYR A 79 -7.74 1.82 -2.59
C TYR A 79 -8.46 0.49 -2.61
N ILE A 80 -9.35 0.33 -3.60
CA ILE A 80 -10.11 -0.90 -3.79
C ILE A 80 -9.37 -1.74 -4.82
N ILE A 81 -9.14 -3.00 -4.47
CA ILE A 81 -8.35 -3.95 -5.24
C ILE A 81 -9.22 -5.18 -5.47
N SER A 82 -9.50 -5.53 -6.71
CA SER A 82 -10.29 -6.74 -6.97
C SER A 82 -9.47 -7.98 -6.66
N ARG A 83 -10.07 -8.97 -5.98
CA ARG A 83 -9.36 -10.22 -5.62
C ARG A 83 -8.90 -11.04 -6.82
N GLN A 84 -9.50 -10.81 -7.98
CA GLN A 84 -9.05 -11.38 -9.25
C GLN A 84 -7.65 -10.90 -9.67
N ASN A 85 -7.22 -9.72 -9.19
CA ASN A 85 -5.90 -9.16 -9.49
C ASN A 85 -4.87 -9.44 -8.39
N ALA A 86 -5.31 -9.58 -7.13
CA ALA A 86 -4.45 -9.82 -5.98
C ALA A 86 -5.24 -10.36 -4.77
N GLU A 87 -4.68 -11.32 -4.04
CA GLU A 87 -5.21 -11.77 -2.75
C GLU A 87 -4.42 -11.15 -1.59
N LEU A 88 -4.97 -11.16 -0.38
CA LEU A 88 -4.29 -10.64 0.83
C LEU A 88 -2.97 -11.33 1.13
N ASP A 89 -2.84 -12.60 0.74
CA ASP A 89 -1.62 -13.39 0.92
C ASP A 89 -0.67 -13.30 -0.28
N THR A 90 -1.13 -12.75 -1.41
CA THR A 90 -0.30 -12.64 -2.63
C THR A 90 0.81 -11.63 -2.47
N TYR A 91 0.56 -10.52 -1.75
CA TYR A 91 1.51 -9.42 -1.63
C TYR A 91 1.74 -9.04 -0.17
N ASN A 92 2.99 -9.12 0.26
CA ASN A 92 3.40 -8.79 1.63
C ASN A 92 3.92 -7.35 1.79
N HIS A 93 4.13 -6.63 0.69
CA HIS A 93 4.63 -5.26 0.72
C HIS A 93 3.80 -4.30 -0.13
N VAL A 94 3.66 -3.08 0.38
CA VAL A 94 3.11 -1.93 -0.33
C VAL A 94 4.27 -0.99 -0.67
N ILE A 95 4.45 -0.63 -1.93
CA ILE A 95 5.51 0.28 -2.37
C ILE A 95 4.88 1.58 -2.87
N ILE A 96 5.40 2.70 -2.38
CA ILE A 96 5.11 4.02 -2.93
C ILE A 96 6.17 4.31 -3.99
N TYR A 97 5.79 4.20 -5.26
CA TYR A 97 6.67 4.36 -6.40
C TYR A 97 6.40 5.66 -7.14
N CYS A 98 7.44 6.43 -7.41
CA CYS A 98 7.34 7.63 -8.21
C CYS A 98 7.65 7.33 -9.67
N LYS A 99 6.60 7.18 -10.49
CA LYS A 99 6.68 6.87 -11.92
C LYS A 99 7.54 7.84 -12.74
N PRO A 100 7.42 9.19 -12.60
CA PRO A 100 8.21 10.13 -13.40
C PRO A 100 9.70 10.11 -13.05
N PHE A 101 10.06 9.78 -11.80
CA PHE A 101 11.46 9.70 -11.37
C PHE A 101 12.02 8.28 -11.41
N GLY A 102 11.17 7.26 -11.56
CA GLY A 102 11.56 5.86 -11.60
C GLY A 102 12.10 5.31 -10.27
N VAL A 103 11.71 5.88 -9.12
CA VAL A 103 12.27 5.53 -7.79
C VAL A 103 11.19 5.21 -6.77
N ALA A 104 11.48 4.27 -5.87
CA ALA A 104 10.64 4.02 -4.69
C ALA A 104 10.92 5.08 -3.62
N PHE A 105 9.86 5.76 -3.18
CA PHE A 105 9.91 6.76 -2.11
C PHE A 105 9.80 6.10 -0.74
N GLY A 106 8.96 5.08 -0.63
CA GLY A 106 8.74 4.34 0.59
C GLY A 106 8.21 2.95 0.32
N THR A 107 8.30 2.10 1.34
CA THR A 107 7.74 0.76 1.35
C THR A 107 7.12 0.50 2.69
N GLY A 108 6.02 -0.24 2.72
CA GLY A 108 5.43 -0.79 3.91
C GLY A 108 5.40 -2.30 3.81
N GLU A 109 5.71 -2.99 4.90
CA GLU A 109 5.48 -4.42 5.04
C GLU A 109 4.22 -4.62 5.89
N PHE A 110 3.42 -5.62 5.53
CA PHE A 110 2.30 -6.04 6.37
C PHE A 110 2.82 -6.89 7.54
N ASP A 111 2.53 -6.46 8.77
CA ASP A 111 2.72 -7.25 9.97
C ASP A 111 1.67 -8.39 9.94
N ASN A 112 2.13 -9.63 10.07
CA ASN A 112 1.31 -10.84 9.89
C ASN A 112 1.11 -11.62 11.19
#